data_AF-A0A2V8QD38-F1
#
_entry.id   AF-A0A2V8QD38-F1
#
_cell.length_a   1.000
_cell.length_b   1.000
_cell.length_c   1.000
_cell.angle_alpha   90.00
_cell.angle_beta   90.00
_cell.angle_gamma   90.00
#
_symmetry.space_group_name_H-M   'P 1'
#
loop_
_entity.id
_entity.type
_entity.pdbx_description
1 polymer ?
#
loop_
_entity_poly.entity_id
_entity_poly.type
_entity_poly.pdbx_seq_one_letter_code
_entity_poly.pdbx_strand_id
1 'polypeptide(L)'
;RERLVSFQDPIERRDWLAKDPRVKGLGYKEASHFLRNVGFKGYAILDKHIVRCLYELGVIDSPKPPTTRGRYLQTESEMLRFANESSINFDELDLLLWSMKTGEILK
;
A
#
# COMPACT_ATOMS: atom_id res chain seq x y z
N ARG A 1 18.04 8.24 -5.32
CA ARG A 1 17.41 7.19 -6.16
C ARG A 1 18.27 5.94 -6.22
N GLU A 2 19.58 6.05 -6.46
CA GLU A 2 20.53 4.90 -6.50
C GLU A 2 20.42 3.96 -5.30
N ARG A 3 20.34 4.51 -4.08
CA ARG A 3 20.15 3.72 -2.86
C ARG A 3 18.84 2.91 -2.83
N LEU A 4 17.77 3.39 -3.45
CA LEU A 4 16.50 2.65 -3.49
C LEU A 4 16.58 1.49 -4.48
N VAL A 5 17.29 1.69 -5.60
CA VAL A 5 17.51 0.67 -6.62
C VAL A 5 18.43 -0.44 -6.12
N SER A 6 19.34 -0.15 -5.18
CA SER A 6 20.25 -1.18 -4.63
C SER A 6 19.57 -2.23 -3.75
N PHE A 7 18.36 -1.99 -3.26
CA PHE A 7 17.60 -3.00 -2.51
C PHE A 7 16.97 -4.01 -3.48
N GLN A 8 17.28 -5.30 -3.30
CA GLN A 8 16.66 -6.37 -4.07
C GLN A 8 15.26 -6.71 -3.53
N ASP A 9 15.10 -6.76 -2.21
CA ASP A 9 13.81 -7.01 -1.57
C ASP A 9 12.96 -5.71 -1.52
N PRO A 10 11.73 -5.71 -2.10
CA PRO A 10 10.78 -4.62 -1.95
C PRO A 10 10.47 -4.27 -0.48
N ILE A 11 10.37 -5.28 0.39
CA ILE A 11 10.05 -5.07 1.80
C ILE A 11 11.21 -4.35 2.48
N GLU A 12 12.46 -4.77 2.29
CA GLU A 12 13.63 -4.07 2.80
C GLU A 12 13.71 -2.63 2.30
N ARG A 13 13.41 -2.39 1.02
CA ARG A 13 13.38 -1.05 0.43
C ARG A 13 12.41 -0.12 1.15
N ARG A 14 11.18 -0.60 1.43
CA ARG A 14 10.17 0.17 2.16
C ARG A 14 10.51 0.30 3.63
N ASP A 15 10.98 -0.77 4.26
CA ASP A 15 11.42 -0.77 5.65
C ASP A 15 12.50 0.30 5.88
N TRP A 16 13.46 0.41 4.96
CA TRP A 16 14.50 1.43 5.03
C TRP A 16 13.92 2.84 5.01
N LEU A 17 12.95 3.13 4.14
CA LEU A 17 12.28 4.43 4.09
C LEU A 17 11.44 4.71 5.35
N ALA A 18 10.60 3.75 5.75
CA ALA A 18 9.66 3.91 6.87
C ALA A 18 10.34 3.95 8.24
N LYS A 19 11.59 3.49 8.34
CA LYS A 19 12.38 3.46 9.58
C LYS A 19 13.54 4.44 9.58
N ASP A 20 13.76 5.22 8.51
CA ASP A 20 14.88 6.17 8.46
C ASP A 20 14.67 7.28 9.50
N PRO A 21 15.52 7.38 10.54
CA PRO A 21 15.36 8.38 11.59
C PRO A 21 15.54 9.83 11.08
N ARG A 22 16.11 10.02 9.88
CA ARG A 22 16.25 11.33 9.23
C ARG A 22 14.93 11.80 8.62
N VAL A 23 13.97 10.89 8.41
CA VAL A 23 12.67 11.19 7.80
C VAL A 23 11.57 11.04 8.85
N LYS A 24 11.40 12.06 9.69
CA LYS A 24 10.37 12.08 10.72
C LYS A 24 8.97 12.06 10.09
N GLY A 25 8.11 11.17 10.59
CA GLY A 25 6.70 11.10 10.18
C GLY A 25 6.41 10.24 8.94
N LEU A 26 7.40 9.54 8.38
CA LEU A 26 7.20 8.66 7.24
C LEU A 26 6.83 7.25 7.70
N GLY A 27 5.53 6.94 7.74
CA GLY A 27 5.03 5.59 8.01
C GLY A 27 5.09 4.69 6.79
N TYR A 28 4.60 3.45 6.93
CA TYR A 28 4.55 2.49 5.81
C TYR A 28 3.69 3.00 4.65
N LYS A 29 2.58 3.70 4.93
CA LYS A 29 1.71 4.28 3.90
C LYS A 29 2.46 5.35 3.10
N GLU A 30 3.10 6.30 3.77
CA GLU A 30 3.87 7.35 3.13
C GLU A 30 5.06 6.78 2.34
N ALA A 31 5.73 5.75 2.88
CA ALA A 31 6.82 5.06 2.19
C ALA A 31 6.34 4.34 0.92
N SER A 32 5.24 3.57 1.00
CA SER A 32 4.63 2.93 -0.16
C SER A 32 4.23 3.96 -1.23
N HIS A 33 3.57 5.05 -0.80
CA HIS A 33 3.13 6.12 -1.70
C HIS A 33 4.31 6.79 -2.40
N PHE A 34 5.39 7.09 -1.66
CA PHE A 34 6.60 7.64 -2.25
C PHE A 34 7.24 6.68 -3.26
N LEU A 35 7.34 5.39 -2.92
CA LEU A 35 7.93 4.37 -3.80
C LEU A 35 7.15 4.24 -5.12
N ARG A 36 5.82 4.21 -5.05
CA ARG A 36 4.93 4.22 -6.22
C ARG A 36 5.13 5.47 -7.07
N ASN A 37 5.18 6.65 -6.46
CA ASN A 37 5.37 7.92 -7.17
C ASN A 37 6.71 8.03 -7.91
N VAL A 38 7.78 7.40 -7.39
CA VAL A 38 9.09 7.38 -8.06
C VAL A 38 9.28 6.19 -9.02
N GLY A 39 8.21 5.42 -9.26
CA GLY A 39 8.12 4.38 -10.30
C GLY A 39 8.38 2.95 -9.83
N PHE A 40 8.46 2.69 -8.52
CA PHE A 40 8.50 1.31 -8.02
C PHE A 40 7.10 0.71 -7.92
N LYS A 41 7.00 -0.57 -8.27
CA LYS A 41 5.77 -1.37 -8.27
C LYS A 41 5.72 -2.34 -7.09
N GLY A 42 4.55 -2.89 -6.81
CA GLY A 42 4.35 -3.91 -5.79
C GLY A 42 4.22 -3.35 -4.37
N TYR A 43 3.65 -2.17 -4.21
CA TYR A 43 3.39 -1.57 -2.89
C TYR A 43 1.93 -1.13 -2.76
N ALA A 44 1.23 -1.65 -1.74
CA ALA A 44 -0.08 -1.15 -1.38
C ALA A 44 0.04 0.19 -0.65
N ILE A 45 -0.91 1.10 -0.94
CA ILE A 45 -1.10 2.36 -0.24
C ILE A 45 -2.32 2.18 0.67
N LEU A 46 -2.10 1.62 1.87
CA LEU A 46 -3.18 1.32 2.82
C LEU A 46 -3.59 2.56 3.63
N ASP A 47 -4.32 3.48 2.99
CA ASP A 47 -4.95 4.62 3.67
C ASP A 47 -6.33 4.25 4.28
N LYS A 48 -6.97 5.21 4.97
CA LYS A 48 -8.27 4.98 5.62
C LYS A 48 -9.40 4.62 4.66
N HIS A 49 -9.37 5.10 3.42
CA HIS A 49 -10.37 4.83 2.40
C HIS A 49 -10.16 3.45 1.80
N ILE A 50 -8.92 3.11 1.42
CA ILE A 50 -8.57 1.78 0.90
C ILE A 50 -8.90 0.70 1.92
N VAL A 51 -8.46 0.86 3.17
CA VAL A 51 -8.74 -0.09 4.26
C VAL A 51 -10.24 -0.21 4.51
N ARG A 52 -10.99 0.89 4.41
CA ARG A 52 -12.45 0.86 4.54
C ARG A 52 -13.11 0.08 3.40
N CYS A 53 -12.67 0.27 2.16
CA CYS A 53 -13.18 -0.48 1.00
C CYS A 53 -12.88 -1.97 1.15
N LEU A 54 -11.65 -2.34 1.52
CA LEU A 54 -11.27 -3.75 1.74
C LEU A 54 -12.13 -4.40 2.83
N TYR A 55 -12.44 -3.66 3.91
CA TYR A 55 -13.35 -4.14 4.94
C TYR A 55 -14.80 -4.29 4.42
N GLU A 56 -15.30 -3.32 3.68
CA GLU A 56 -16.65 -3.36 3.07
C GLU A 56 -16.79 -4.51 2.05
N LEU A 57 -15.69 -4.88 1.37
CA LEU A 57 -15.60 -6.02 0.45
C LEU A 57 -15.35 -7.37 1.16
N GLY A 58 -15.17 -7.39 2.48
CA GLY A 58 -14.90 -8.61 3.25
C GLY A 58 -13.49 -9.19 3.07
N VAL A 59 -12.53 -8.40 2.54
CA VAL A 59 -11.14 -8.82 2.34
C VAL A 59 -10.35 -8.81 3.66
N ILE A 60 -10.73 -7.95 4.60
CA ILE A 60 -10.09 -7.82 5.93
C ILE A 60 -11.14 -7.66 7.03
N ASP A 61 -10.77 -8.03 8.25
CA ASP A 61 -11.68 -8.05 9.41
C ASP A 61 -11.79 -6.71 10.17
N SER A 62 -11.01 -5.69 9.80
CA SER A 62 -11.02 -4.39 10.50
C SER A 62 -10.94 -3.20 9.56
N PRO A 63 -11.77 -2.15 9.77
CA PRO A 63 -11.70 -0.91 8.98
C PRO A 63 -10.63 0.06 9.48
N LYS A 64 -9.83 -0.30 10.50
CA LYS A 64 -8.81 0.58 11.09
C LYS A 64 -7.48 0.43 10.32
N PRO A 65 -6.86 1.54 9.87
CA PRO A 65 -5.56 1.48 9.21
C PRO A 65 -4.50 0.76 10.06
N PRO A 66 -3.64 -0.06 9.44
CA PRO A 66 -2.60 -0.79 10.15
C PRO A 66 -1.55 0.18 10.74
N THR A 67 -1.31 0.07 12.04
CA THR A 67 -0.35 0.91 12.77
C THR A 67 1.01 0.25 13.01
N THR A 68 1.14 -1.04 12.71
CA THR A 68 2.38 -1.82 12.89
C THR A 68 2.82 -2.41 11.56
N ARG A 69 4.13 -2.63 11.39
CA ARG A 69 4.70 -3.31 10.22
C ARG A 69 3.99 -4.63 9.91
N GLY A 70 3.82 -5.49 10.93
CA GLY A 70 3.22 -6.81 10.76
C GLY A 70 1.80 -6.73 10.21
N ARG A 71 0.97 -5.86 10.77
CA ARG A 71 -0.40 -5.63 10.26
C ARG A 71 -0.38 -5.04 8.86
N TYR A 72 0.54 -4.13 8.57
CA TYR A 72 0.64 -3.53 7.24
C TYR A 72 0.94 -4.57 6.17
N LEU A 73 1.94 -5.43 6.39
CA LEU A 73 2.30 -6.50 5.46
C LEU A 73 1.21 -7.55 5.34
N GLN A 74 0.53 -7.88 6.44
CA GLN A 74 -0.61 -8.80 6.42
C GLN A 74 -1.74 -8.23 5.55
N THR A 75 -2.21 -7.01 5.83
CA THR A 75 -3.26 -6.35 5.04
C THR A 75 -2.87 -6.20 3.57
N GLU A 76 -1.61 -5.89 3.28
CA GLU A 76 -1.10 -5.84 1.90
C GLU A 76 -1.18 -7.20 1.20
N SER A 77 -0.83 -8.28 1.90
CA SER A 77 -0.95 -9.64 1.37
C SER A 77 -2.41 -10.03 1.08
N GLU A 78 -3.34 -9.65 1.96
CA GLU A 78 -4.78 -9.88 1.73
C GLU A 78 -5.26 -9.12 0.49
N MET A 79 -4.86 -7.85 0.35
CA MET A 79 -5.18 -7.02 -0.83
C MET A 79 -4.57 -7.60 -2.12
N LEU A 80 -3.33 -8.09 -2.07
CA LEU A 80 -2.67 -8.73 -3.21
C LEU A 80 -3.40 -10.00 -3.65
N ARG A 81 -3.83 -10.83 -2.70
CA ARG A 81 -4.62 -12.02 -3.01
C ARG A 81 -5.95 -11.63 -3.66
N PHE A 82 -6.65 -10.64 -3.12
CA PHE A 82 -7.89 -10.13 -3.71
C PHE A 82 -7.68 -9.59 -5.13
N ALA A 83 -6.59 -8.88 -5.38
CA ALA A 83 -6.24 -8.40 -6.73
C ALA A 83 -6.09 -9.57 -7.71
N ASN A 84 -5.37 -10.62 -7.31
CA ASN A 84 -5.14 -11.81 -8.12
C ASN A 84 -6.45 -12.57 -8.40
N GLU A 85 -7.29 -12.77 -7.38
CA GLU A 85 -8.61 -13.41 -7.50
C GLU A 85 -9.54 -12.62 -8.45
N SER A 86 -9.44 -11.28 -8.41
CA SER A 86 -10.23 -10.39 -9.26
C SER A 86 -9.62 -10.17 -10.65
N SER A 87 -8.44 -10.75 -10.94
CA SER A 87 -7.66 -10.48 -12.17
C SER A 87 -7.38 -8.99 -12.41
N ILE A 88 -7.20 -8.23 -11.34
CA ILE A 88 -6.89 -6.79 -11.36
C ILE A 88 -5.39 -6.62 -11.07
N ASN A 89 -4.74 -5.69 -11.79
CA ASN A 89 -3.38 -5.32 -11.48
C ASN A 89 -3.29 -4.73 -10.06
N PHE A 90 -2.46 -5.33 -9.21
CA PHE A 90 -2.28 -4.89 -7.83
C PHE A 90 -1.88 -3.42 -7.71
N ASP A 91 -1.05 -2.92 -8.63
CA ASP A 91 -0.64 -1.51 -8.64
C ASP A 91 -1.72 -0.55 -9.17
N GLU A 92 -2.85 -1.06 -9.64
CA GLU A 92 -3.98 -0.25 -10.12
C GLU A 92 -5.20 -0.39 -9.20
N LEU A 93 -5.19 -1.40 -8.32
CA LEU A 93 -6.30 -1.70 -7.42
C LEU A 93 -6.59 -0.54 -6.46
N ASP A 94 -5.57 0.19 -6.01
CA ASP A 94 -5.78 1.36 -5.15
C ASP A 94 -6.61 2.45 -5.84
N LEU A 95 -6.36 2.73 -7.12
CA LEU A 95 -7.14 3.69 -7.92
C LEU A 95 -8.59 3.23 -8.10
N LEU A 96 -8.80 1.93 -8.37
CA LEU A 96 -10.12 1.35 -8.49
C LEU A 96 -10.91 1.48 -7.18
N LEU A 97 -10.34 1.03 -6.06
CA LEU A 97 -10.97 1.10 -4.74
C LEU A 97 -11.27 2.54 -4.31
N TRP A 98 -10.43 3.49 -4.72
CA TRP A 98 -10.67 4.91 -4.50
C TRP A 98 -11.87 5.41 -5.31
N SER A 99 -11.93 5.08 -6.61
CA SER A 99 -13.04 5.46 -7.49
C SER A 99 -14.38 4.90 -7.04
N MET A 100 -14.41 3.70 -6.45
CA MET A 100 -15.62 3.11 -5.88
C MET A 100 -16.21 3.92 -4.72
N LYS A 101 -15.37 4.69 -3.99
CA LYS A 101 -15.82 5.51 -2.85
C LYS A 101 -16.31 6.90 -3.26
N THR A 102 -15.72 7.50 -4.29
CA THR A 102 -15.97 8.89 -4.66
C THR A 102 -16.78 9.06 -5.93
N GLY A 103 -16.88 8.03 -6.76
CA GLY A 103 -17.43 8.14 -8.12
C GLY A 103 -16.50 8.88 -9.08
N GLU A 104 -15.28 9.23 -8.67
CA GLU A 104 -14.29 9.96 -9.47
C GLU A 104 -12.99 9.15 -9.58
N ILE A 105 -12.38 9.12 -10.77
CA ILE A 105 -11.04 8.54 -10.98
C ILE A 105 -10.01 9.64 -10.74
N LEU A 106 -9.25 9.55 -9.64
CA LEU A 106 -8.08 10.41 -9.42
C LEU A 106 -6.88 9.92 -10.23
N LYS A 107 -6.08 10.88 -10.72
CA LYS A 107 -4.79 10.69 -11.37
C LYS A 107 -3.74 11.58 -10.72
#